data_AF-A0ABD6SFE0-F1
#
_entry.id   AF-A0ABD6SFE0-F1
#
_cell.length_a   1.000
_cell.length_b   1.000
_cell.length_c   1.000
_cell.angle_alpha   90.00
_cell.angle_beta   90.00
_cell.angle_gamma   90.00
#
_symmetry.space_group_name_H-M   'P 1'
#
loop_
_entity.id
_entity.type
_entity.pdbx_description
1 polymer ?
#
loop_
_entity_poly.entity_id
_entity_poly.type
_entity_poly.pdbx_seq_one_letter_code
_entity_poly.pdbx_strand_id
1 'polypeptide(L)' 'MNELKKLAKEMVWVQDGLKKETLTELDREELNEEHERITNTMLTKGYSASLLVQYMEEYRELGLGDYQAWINS' A
#
# COMPACT_ATOMS: atom_id res chain seq x y z
N MET A 1 0.56 3.39 15.67
CA MET A 1 0.39 3.36 14.20
C MET A 1 1.51 2.52 13.60
N ASN A 2 1.15 1.36 13.06
CA ASN A 2 2.07 0.40 12.45
C ASN A 2 2.47 0.88 11.05
N GLU A 3 3.75 1.17 10.86
CA GLU A 3 4.25 1.76 9.62
C GLU A 3 4.15 0.80 8.43
N LEU A 4 4.39 -0.49 8.65
CA LEU A 4 4.28 -1.49 7.58
C LEU A 4 2.84 -1.64 7.09
N LYS A 5 1.85 -1.57 8.00
CA LYS A 5 0.43 -1.53 7.65
C LYS A 5 0.07 -0.25 6.86
N LYS A 6 0.69 0.88 7.18
CA LYS A 6 0.51 2.11 6.40
C LYS A 6 1.05 1.94 4.97
N LEU A 7 2.24 1.38 4.81
CA LEU A 7 2.82 1.08 3.50
C LEU A 7 1.98 0.07 2.71
N ALA A 8 1.44 -0.96 3.37
CA ALA A 8 0.55 -1.94 2.75
C ALA A 8 -0.72 -1.29 2.21
N LYS A 9 -1.37 -0.41 3.00
CA LYS A 9 -2.48 0.41 2.52
C LYS A 9 -2.08 1.22 1.29
N GLU A 10 -1.00 2.00 1.37
CA GLU A 10 -0.54 2.85 0.26
C GLU A 10 -0.28 2.03 -1.01
N MET A 11 0.33 0.84 -0.87
CA MET A 11 0.58 -0.07 -1.99
C MET A 11 -0.72 -0.58 -2.62
N VAL A 12 -1.75 -0.91 -1.82
CA VAL A 12 -3.08 -1.28 -2.36
C VAL A 12 -3.68 -0.14 -3.18
N TRP A 13 -3.62 1.09 -2.67
CA TRP A 13 -4.10 2.26 -3.39
C TRP A 13 -3.37 2.49 -4.72
N VAL A 14 -2.04 2.33 -4.72
CA VAL A 14 -1.23 2.43 -5.94
C VAL A 14 -1.63 1.36 -6.96
N GLN A 15 -1.72 0.10 -6.53
CA GLN A 15 -2.11 -1.01 -7.40
C GLN A 15 -3.52 -0.85 -7.98
N ASP A 16 -4.47 -0.38 -7.18
CA ASP A 16 -5.83 -0.17 -7.63
C ASP A 16 -5.95 1.06 -8.54
N GLY A 17 -5.12 2.10 -8.32
CA GLY A 17 -4.96 3.24 -9.23
C GLY A 17 -4.43 2.82 -10.60
N LEU A 18 -3.37 2.01 -10.63
CA LEU A 18 -2.74 1.53 -11.88
C LEU A 18 -3.66 0.63 -12.72
N LYS A 19 -4.69 0.01 -12.12
CA LYS A 19 -5.70 -0.81 -12.80
C LYS A 19 -6.80 0.01 -13.47
N LYS A 20 -6.90 1.32 -13.22
CA LYS A 20 -7.96 2.14 -13.82
C LYS A 20 -7.75 2.27 -15.33
N GLU A 21 -8.79 1.99 -16.11
CA GLU A 21 -8.74 2.05 -17.58
C GLU A 21 -8.56 3.48 -18.10
N THR A 22 -8.99 4.49 -17.33
CA THR A 22 -8.94 5.92 -17.71
C THR A 22 -7.71 6.65 -17.18
N LEU A 23 -6.65 5.91 -16.84
CA LEU A 23 -5.45 6.49 -16.24
C LEU A 23 -4.61 7.22 -17.29
N THR A 24 -4.30 8.50 -17.06
CA THR A 24 -3.43 9.27 -17.95
C THR A 24 -1.97 8.84 -17.80
N GLU A 25 -1.11 9.25 -18.74
CA GLU A 25 0.33 8.98 -18.64
C GLU A 25 0.96 9.65 -17.42
N LEU A 26 0.55 10.88 -17.09
CA LEU A 26 1.04 11.60 -15.91
C LEU A 26 0.59 10.91 -14.61
N ASP A 27 -0.69 10.55 -14.50
CA ASP A 27 -1.18 9.83 -13.31
C ASP A 27 -0.47 8.48 -13.13
N ARG A 28 -0.13 7.82 -14.24
CA ARG A 28 0.61 6.56 -14.22
C ARG A 28 2.04 6.76 -13.72
N GLU A 29 2.70 7.83 -14.15
CA GLU A 29 4.05 8.20 -13.69
C GLU A 29 4.05 8.44 -12.18
N GLU A 30 3.13 9.28 -11.68
CA GLU A 30 2.99 9.56 -10.24
C GLU A 30 2.76 8.29 -9.41
N LEU A 31 1.90 7.39 -9.88
CA LEU A 31 1.64 6.11 -9.19
C LEU A 31 2.86 5.18 -9.22
N ASN A 32 3.66 5.20 -10.29
CA ASN A 32 4.90 4.44 -10.36
C ASN A 32 5.98 5.00 -9.42
N GLU A 33 6.09 6.33 -9.31
CA GLU A 33 7.00 6.97 -8.34
C GLU A 33 6.63 6.59 -6.91
N GLU A 34 5.33 6.58 -6.58
CA GLU A 34 4.86 6.13 -5.27
C GLU A 34 5.10 4.63 -5.03
N HIS A 35 4.94 3.79 -6.06
CA HIS A 35 5.31 2.37 -5.98
C HIS A 35 6.80 2.18 -5.64
N GLU A 36 7.68 2.92 -6.32
CA GLU A 36 9.12 2.90 -6.08
C GLU A 36 9.47 3.43 -4.70
N ARG A 37 8.85 4.53 -4.25
CA ARG A 37 9.04 5.08 -2.91
C ARG A 37 8.72 4.05 -1.83
N ILE A 38 7.59 3.33 -1.94
CA ILE A 38 7.20 2.31 -0.98
C ILE A 38 8.19 1.15 -1.00
N THR A 39 8.59 0.69 -2.19
CA THR A 39 9.55 -0.42 -2.35
C THR A 39 10.92 -0.07 -1.77
N ASN A 40 11.42 1.14 -2.02
CA ASN A 40 12.68 1.63 -1.45
C ASN A 40 12.60 1.77 0.07
N THR A 41 11.46 2.19 0.61
CA THR A 41 11.24 2.27 2.07
C THR A 41 11.27 0.88 2.70
N MET A 42 10.61 -0.09 2.07
CA MET A 42 10.62 -1.50 2.49
C MET A 42 12.05 -2.06 2.57
N LEU A 43 12.85 -1.84 1.52
CA LEU A 43 14.24 -2.29 1.44
C LEU A 43 15.12 -1.61 2.50
N THR A 44 15.02 -0.28 2.62
CA THR A 44 15.84 0.51 3.55
C THR A 44 15.58 0.11 5.00
N LYS A 45 14.32 -0.20 5.35
CA LYS A 45 13.94 -0.59 6.71
C LYS A 45 14.01 -2.09 6.97
N GLY A 46 14.35 -2.90 5.97
CA GLY A 46 14.41 -4.35 6.08
C GLY A 46 13.06 -5.00 6.40
N TYR A 47 11.96 -4.39 5.94
CA TYR A 47 10.63 -4.94 6.15
C TYR A 47 10.40 -6.20 5.30
N SER A 48 9.63 -7.14 5.86
CA SER A 48 9.29 -8.37 5.16
C SER A 48 8.27 -8.12 4.05
N ALA A 49 8.61 -8.51 2.82
CA ALA A 49 7.69 -8.48 1.68
C ALA A 49 6.46 -9.39 1.90
N SER A 50 6.62 -10.55 2.55
CA SER A 50 5.49 -11.43 2.83
C SER A 50 4.51 -10.81 3.81
N LEU A 51 5.01 -10.09 4.81
CA LEU A 51 4.19 -9.40 5.79
C LEU A 51 3.49 -8.17 5.19
N LEU A 52 4.14 -7.48 4.24
CA LEU A 52 3.50 -6.43 3.45
C LEU A 52 2.29 -7.00 2.69
N VAL A 53 2.47 -8.10 1.96
CA VAL A 53 1.39 -8.75 1.20
C VAL A 53 0.25 -9.18 2.13
N GLN A 54 0.55 -9.79 3.27
CA GLN A 54 -0.45 -10.15 4.27
C GLN A 54 -1.27 -8.93 4.71
N TYR A 55 -0.61 -7.81 5.05
CA TYR A 55 -1.32 -6.59 5.45
C TYR A 55 -2.10 -5.94 4.30
N MET A 56 -1.69 -6.14 3.04
CA MET A 56 -2.46 -5.69 1.89
C MET A 56 -3.77 -6.47 1.75
N GLU A 57 -3.72 -7.80 1.97
CA GLU A 57 -4.90 -8.66 1.97
C GLU A 57 -5.84 -8.30 3.14
N GLU A 58 -5.30 -8.19 4.36
CA GLU A 58 -6.06 -7.75 5.53
C GLU A 58 -6.75 -6.40 5.27
N TYR A 59 -6.03 -5.43 4.68
CA TYR A 59 -6.60 -4.11 4.38
C TYR A 59 -7.77 -4.18 3.39
N ARG A 60 -7.71 -5.07 2.39
CA ARG A 60 -8.81 -5.26 1.42
C ARG A 60 -10.06 -5.87 2.06
N GLU A 61 -9.90 -6.64 3.14
CA GLU A 61 -10.99 -7.29 3.87
C GLU A 61 -11.53 -6.45 5.04
N LEU A 62 -10.89 -5.32 5.37
CA LEU A 62 -11.32 -4.48 6.49
C LEU A 62 -12.73 -3.93 6.32
N GLY A 63 -13.54 -4.11 7.36
CA GLY A 63 -14.77 -3.35 7.55
C GLY A 63 -14.48 -1.86 7.78
N LEU A 64 -15.42 -1.00 7.39
CA LEU A 64 -15.31 0.47 7.53
C LEU A 64 -15.00 0.94 8.97
N GLY A 65 -15.40 0.15 9.98
CA GLY A 65 -15.18 0.46 11.40
C GLY A 65 -13.85 -0.04 11.98
N ASP A 66 -13.18 -0.99 11.32
CA ASP A 66 -12.07 -1.74 11.92
C ASP A 66 -10.69 -1.15 11.63
N TYR A 67 -10.63 -0.17 10.72
CA TYR A 67 -9.38 0.44 10.28
C TYR A 67 -8.51 0.96 11.44
N GLN A 68 -9.11 1.66 12.41
CA GLN A 68 -8.36 2.27 13.50
C GLN A 68 -7.75 1.22 14.44
N ALA A 69 -8.45 0.10 14.66
CA ALA A 69 -7.93 -1.01 15.45
C ALA A 69 -6.80 -1.74 14.70
N TRP A 70 -7.01 -1.96 13.41
CA TRP A 70 -6.02 -2.62 12.56
C TRP A 70 -4.72 -1.81 12.43
N ILE A 71 -4.79 -0.51 12.14
CA ILE A 71 -3.59 0.32 11.93
C ILE A 71 -2.78 0.55 13.21
N ASN A 72 -3.34 0.29 14.39
CA ASN A 72 -2.67 0.48 15.68
C ASN A 72 -2.24 -0.81 16.38
N SER A 73 -2.59 -1.98 15.85
CA SER A 73 -2.02 -3.26 16.27
C SER A 73 -0.68 -3.53 15.59
#